data_AF-A0A661I8Z3-F1
#
_entry.id   AF-A0A661I8Z3-F1
#
_cell.length_a   1.000
_cell.length_b   1.000
_cell.length_c   1.000
_cell.angle_alpha   90.00
_cell.angle_beta   90.00
_cell.angle_gamma   90.00
#
_symmetry.space_group_name_H-M   'P 1'
#
loop_
_entity.id
_entity.type
_entity.pdbx_description
1 polymer ?
#
loop_
_entity_poly.entity_id
_entity_poly.type
_entity_poly.pdbx_seq_one_letter_code
_entity_poly.pdbx_strand_id
1 'polypeptide(L)'
;MPISFTDQIHANLLKTIEYKASVYAKTTSLDQKKKLGQFFTDHRIAGFMATLFSLDLPKSQKIEILDCGAGHGILSISLLNYL
;
A
#
# COMPACT_ATOMS: atom_id res chain seq x y z
N MET A 1 -14.06 -15.64 13.20
CA MET A 1 -13.61 -14.51 14.04
C MET A 1 -14.07 -13.23 13.38
N PRO A 2 -14.67 -12.27 14.10
CA PRO A 2 -14.88 -10.94 13.54
C PRO A 2 -13.52 -10.33 13.21
N ILE A 3 -13.38 -9.78 12.00
CA ILE A 3 -12.23 -8.99 11.60
C ILE A 3 -12.12 -7.82 12.59
N SER A 4 -10.91 -7.50 13.08
CA SER A 4 -10.78 -6.38 14.00
C SER A 4 -11.17 -5.08 13.27
N PHE A 5 -11.73 -4.11 13.99
CA PHE A 5 -12.13 -2.83 13.38
C PHE A 5 -10.96 -2.15 12.64
N THR A 6 -9.74 -2.34 13.13
CA THR A 6 -8.50 -1.86 12.54
C THR A 6 -8.23 -2.51 11.18
N ASP A 7 -8.34 -3.84 11.09
CA ASP A 7 -8.13 -4.59 9.84
C ASP A 7 -9.17 -4.19 8.77
N GLN A 8 -10.41 -3.93 9.21
CA GLN A 8 -11.47 -3.44 8.33
C GLN A 8 -11.12 -2.06 7.73
N ILE A 9 -10.55 -1.17 8.54
CA ILE A 9 -10.10 0.16 8.09
C ILE A 9 -8.95 0.01 7.09
N HIS A 10 -7.94 -0.81 7.39
CA HIS A 10 -6.78 -1.03 6.51
C HIS A 10 -7.21 -1.61 5.16
N ALA A 11 -8.10 -2.61 5.16
CA ALA A 11 -8.63 -3.21 3.93
C ALA A 11 -9.46 -2.20 3.09
N ASN A 12 -10.25 -1.35 3.74
CA ASN A 12 -11.01 -0.31 3.05
C ASN A 12 -10.09 0.76 2.44
N LEU A 13 -9.00 1.10 3.13
CA LEU A 13 -8.00 2.05 2.65
C LEU A 13 -7.25 1.51 1.42
N LEU A 14 -6.83 0.23 1.44
CA LEU A 14 -6.19 -0.44 0.29
C LEU A 14 -7.08 -0.37 -0.95
N LYS A 15 -8.35 -0.77 -0.82
CA LYS A 15 -9.34 -0.74 -1.91
C LYS A 15 -9.54 0.68 -2.46
N THR A 16 -9.61 1.67 -1.57
CA THR A 16 -9.82 3.07 -1.97
C THR A 16 -8.64 3.60 -2.77
N ILE A 17 -7.42 3.31 -2.33
CA ILE A 17 -6.19 3.74 -3.01
C ILE A 17 -6.07 3.08 -4.37
N GLU A 18 -6.30 1.77 -4.45
CA GLU A 18 -6.26 1.04 -5.71
C GLU A 18 -7.31 1.57 -6.70
N TYR A 19 -8.53 1.81 -6.23
CA TYR A 19 -9.58 2.40 -7.05
C TYR A 19 -9.16 3.78 -7.60
N LYS A 20 -8.67 4.67 -6.74
CA LYS A 20 -8.22 6.01 -7.14
C LYS A 20 -7.04 5.97 -8.11
N ALA A 21 -6.07 5.09 -7.87
CA ALA A 21 -4.95 4.86 -8.77
C ALA A 21 -5.42 4.36 -10.13
N SER A 22 -6.38 3.43 -10.17
CA SER A 22 -6.97 2.93 -11.42
C SER A 22 -7.71 4.02 -12.19
N VAL A 23 -8.51 4.83 -11.51
CA VAL A 23 -9.22 5.97 -12.12
C VAL A 23 -8.21 6.95 -12.70
N TYR A 24 -7.22 7.37 -11.93
CA TYR A 24 -6.18 8.30 -12.40
C TYR A 24 -5.41 7.72 -13.59
N ALA A 25 -5.03 6.45 -13.54
CA ALA A 25 -4.36 5.76 -14.64
C ALA A 25 -5.22 5.66 -15.90
N LYS A 26 -6.56 5.66 -15.79
CA LYS A 26 -7.45 5.66 -16.96
C LYS A 26 -7.72 7.06 -17.51
N THR A 27 -7.75 8.08 -16.66
CA THR A 27 -8.10 9.46 -17.05
C THR A 27 -6.91 10.32 -17.44
N THR A 28 -5.68 9.91 -17.09
CA THR A 28 -4.46 10.66 -17.38
C THR A 28 -3.82 10.23 -18.71
N SER A 29 -3.38 11.18 -19.52
CA SER A 29 -2.72 10.91 -20.80
C SER A 29 -1.38 10.19 -20.64
N LEU A 30 -0.97 9.43 -21.65
CA LEU A 30 0.32 8.73 -21.65
C LEU A 30 1.51 9.69 -21.55
N ASP A 31 1.43 10.85 -22.21
CA ASP A 31 2.49 11.87 -22.18
C ASP A 31 2.66 12.47 -20.79
N GLN A 32 1.56 12.75 -20.08
CA GLN A 32 1.62 13.21 -18.70
C GLN A 32 2.23 12.16 -17.77
N LYS A 33 1.85 10.88 -17.90
CA LYS A 33 2.43 9.79 -17.09
C LYS A 33 3.94 9.64 -17.31
N LYS A 34 4.37 9.67 -18.58
CA LYS A 34 5.80 9.57 -18.95
C LYS A 34 6.59 10.76 -18.41
N LYS A 35 6.04 11.98 -18.53
CA LYS A 35 6.68 13.20 -18.01
C LYS A 35 6.85 13.15 -16.49
N LEU A 36 5.88 12.61 -15.77
CA LEU A 36 5.91 12.49 -14.31
C LEU A 36 6.65 11.24 -13.82
N GLY A 37 6.97 10.28 -14.70
CA GLY A 37 7.52 8.98 -14.31
C GLY A 37 6.60 8.19 -13.38
N GLN A 38 5.28 8.38 -13.49
CA GLN A 38 4.32 7.89 -12.52
C GLN A 38 3.80 6.50 -12.87
N PHE A 39 4.15 5.52 -12.03
CA PHE A 39 3.68 4.15 -12.12
C PHE A 39 3.03 3.75 -10.79
N PHE A 40 1.85 3.13 -10.87
CA PHE A 40 1.09 2.70 -9.70
C PHE A 40 1.30 1.21 -9.48
N THR A 41 1.82 0.85 -8.31
CA THR A 41 1.89 -0.54 -7.86
C THR A 41 0.48 -1.03 -7.52
N ASP A 42 0.09 -2.21 -7.99
CA ASP A 42 -1.20 -2.81 -7.63
C ASP A 42 -1.14 -3.51 -6.26
N HIS A 43 -2.31 -3.71 -5.65
CA HIS A 43 -2.40 -4.24 -4.28
C HIS A 43 -1.77 -5.64 -4.13
N ARG A 44 -1.75 -6.47 -5.18
CA ARG A 44 -1.19 -7.82 -5.09
C ARG A 44 0.32 -7.78 -5.01
N ILE A 45 0.96 -6.91 -5.78
CA ILE A 45 2.41 -6.70 -5.71
C ILE A 45 2.77 -6.07 -4.36
N ALA A 46 2.03 -5.07 -3.89
CA ALA A 46 2.25 -4.46 -2.58
C ALA A 46 2.06 -5.46 -1.42
N GLY A 47 1.04 -6.32 -1.50
CA GLY A 47 0.81 -7.40 -0.55
C GLY A 47 1.94 -8.43 -0.55
N PHE A 48 2.41 -8.85 -1.73
CA PHE A 48 3.58 -9.72 -1.83
C PHE A 48 4.83 -9.07 -1.21
N MET A 49 5.11 -7.81 -1.51
CA MET A 49 6.24 -7.08 -0.91
C MET A 49 6.12 -6.96 0.61
N ALA A 50 4.91 -6.77 1.14
CA ALA A 50 4.68 -6.77 2.58
C ALA A 50 5.08 -8.10 3.24
N THR A 51 4.85 -9.24 2.58
CA THR A 51 5.27 -10.56 3.11
C THR A 51 6.79 -10.74 3.22
N LEU A 52 7.58 -9.92 2.51
CA LEU A 52 9.05 -9.98 2.57
C LEU A 52 9.59 -9.35 3.85
N PHE A 53 8.78 -8.58 4.59
CA PHE A 53 9.16 -8.03 5.89
C PHE A 53 9.18 -9.16 6.92
N SER A 54 10.39 -9.57 7.32
CA SER A 54 10.60 -10.53 8.40
C SER A 54 10.56 -9.83 9.76
N LEU A 55 9.35 -9.46 10.20
CA LEU A 55 9.12 -8.75 11.46
C LEU A 55 8.67 -9.74 12.54
N ASP A 56 9.57 -10.62 12.97
CA ASP A 56 9.39 -11.43 14.18
C ASP A 56 9.80 -10.61 15.40
N LEU A 57 8.95 -9.65 15.76
CA LEU A 57 9.21 -8.69 16.82
C LEU A 57 8.18 -8.80 17.93
N PRO A 58 8.60 -8.73 19.20
CA PRO A 58 7.67 -8.64 20.31
C PRO A 58 6.73 -7.45 20.13
N LYS A 59 5.43 -7.63 20.37
CA LYS A 59 4.41 -6.55 20.25
C LYS A 59 4.72 -5.29 21.07
N SER A 60 5.60 -5.39 22.06
CA SER A 60 6.04 -4.28 22.92
C SER A 60 7.19 -3.45 22.31
N GLN A 61 7.79 -3.88 21.20
CA GLN A 61 8.94 -3.22 20.60
C GLN A 61 8.50 -2.19 19.56
N LYS A 62 8.88 -0.92 19.78
CA LYS A 62 8.69 0.14 18.78
C LYS A 62 9.64 -0.12 17.60
N ILE A 63 9.11 -0.05 16.38
CA ILE A 63 9.89 -0.03 15.15
C ILE A 63 9.63 1.23 14.35
N GLU A 64 10.65 1.66 13.60
CA GLU A 64 10.58 2.78 12.68
C GLU A 64 10.93 2.25 11.28
N ILE A 65 9.99 2.40 10.35
CA ILE A 65 10.12 1.91 8.97
C ILE A 65 10.06 3.11 8.03
N LEU A 66 10.96 3.12 7.04
CA LEU A 66 11.01 4.12 5.97
C LEU A 66 10.53 3.50 4.65
N ASP A 67 9.42 4.00 4.12
CA ASP A 67 8.91 3.70 2.77
C ASP A 67 9.45 4.76 1.78
N CYS A 68 10.66 4.50 1.27
CA CYS A 68 11.31 5.42 0.33
C CYS A 68 10.51 5.53 -0.97
N GLY A 69 10.15 6.75 -1.37
CA GLY A 69 9.38 6.96 -2.60
C GLY A 69 7.99 6.32 -2.54
N ALA A 70 7.36 6.34 -1.36
CA ALA A 70 6.08 5.69 -1.08
C ALA A 70 4.94 5.99 -2.07
N GLY A 71 5.03 7.10 -2.82
CA GLY A 71 3.98 7.53 -3.74
C GLY A 71 2.68 7.74 -2.98
N HIS A 72 1.67 6.92 -3.27
CA HIS A 72 0.39 6.93 -2.54
C HIS A 72 0.35 5.97 -1.33
N GLY A 73 1.50 5.44 -0.90
CA GLY A 73 1.66 4.69 0.36
C GLY A 73 1.15 3.25 0.35
N ILE A 74 0.94 2.62 -0.82
CA ILE A 74 0.31 1.29 -0.88
C ILE A 74 1.14 0.20 -0.22
N LEU A 75 2.48 0.30 -0.22
CA LEU A 75 3.34 -0.65 0.47
C LEU A 75 3.18 -0.52 2.00
N SER A 76 3.31 0.70 2.53
CA SER A 76 3.07 0.98 3.96
C SER A 76 1.72 0.45 4.44
N ILE A 77 0.65 0.68 3.67
CA ILE A 77 -0.70 0.22 4.05
C ILE A 77 -0.84 -1.30 3.92
N SER A 78 -0.22 -1.90 2.89
CA SER A 78 -0.19 -3.36 2.76
C SER A 78 0.55 -4.01 3.93
N LEU A 79 1.64 -3.39 4.40
CA LEU A 79 2.38 -3.83 5.58
C LEU A 79 1.53 -3.73 6.85
N LEU A 80 0.80 -2.63 7.06
CA LEU A 80 -0.14 -2.49 8.18
C LEU A 80 -1.30 -3.49 8.15
N ASN A 81 -1.67 -4.01 6.98
CA ASN A 81 -2.68 -5.05 6.83
C ASN A 81 -2.08 -6.47 6.94
N TYR A 82 -0.76 -6.61 6.82
CA TYR A 82 -0.04 -7.87 6.93
C TYR A 82 0.41 -8.17 8.36
N LEU A 83 0.78 -7.13 9.12
CA LEU A 83 1.11 -7.18 10.55
C LEU A 83 -0.12 -7.43 11.43
#